data_AF-Q7VQE0-F1
#
_entry.id   AF-Q7VQE0-F1
#
_cell.length_a   1.000
_cell.length_b   1.000
_cell.length_c   1.000
_cell.angle_alpha   90.00
_cell.angle_beta   90.00
_cell.angle_gamma   90.00
#
_symmetry.space_group_name_H-M   'P 1'
#
loop_
_entity.id
_entity.type
_entity.pdbx_description
1 polymer ?
#
loop_
_entity_poly.entity_id
_entity_poly.type
_entity_poly.pdbx_seq_one_letter_code
_entity_poly.pdbx_strand_id
1 'polypeptide(L)' 'MSKFLKKMNYNDSNIDNKFLYVKLHDVLREYCKLRIQLKLGQFKKVHLFKKLRYEIACIKLRLFKK' A
#
# COMPACT_ATOMS: atom_id res chain seq x y z
N MET A 1 0.85 -4.52 -14.60
CA MET A 1 -0.17 -4.04 -13.64
C MET A 1 -0.51 -5.16 -12.66
N SER A 2 -0.47 -4.95 -11.34
CA SER A 2 -0.76 -6.03 -10.39
C SER A 2 -2.26 -6.40 -10.43
N LYS A 3 -2.59 -7.70 -10.45
CA LYS A 3 -3.97 -8.21 -10.44
C LYS A 3 -4.81 -7.71 -9.24
N PHE A 4 -4.16 -7.22 -8.19
CA PHE A 4 -4.79 -6.71 -6.97
C PHE A 4 -5.38 -5.30 -7.13
N LEU A 5 -4.74 -4.42 -7.92
CA LEU A 5 -5.33 -3.12 -8.25
C LEU A 5 -6.63 -3.30 -9.04
N LYS A 6 -6.73 -4.36 -9.85
CA LYS A 6 -7.96 -4.70 -10.58
C LYS A 6 -9.07 -5.29 -9.69
N LYS A 7 -8.73 -5.81 -8.51
CA LYS A 7 -9.66 -6.49 -7.58
C LYS A 7 -10.26 -5.55 -6.53
N MET A 8 -9.63 -4.41 -6.28
CA MET A 8 -10.35 -3.27 -5.69
C MET A 8 -11.20 -2.65 -6.80
N ASN A 9 -12.36 -3.24 -7.04
CA ASN A 9 -13.39 -2.60 -7.83
C ASN A 9 -13.66 -1.24 -7.16
N TYR A 10 -13.29 -0.17 -7.85
CA TYR A 10 -13.11 1.19 -7.33
C TYR A 10 -14.44 1.90 -6.97
N ASN A 11 -15.56 1.17 -6.95
CA ASN A 11 -16.92 1.71 -6.87
C ASN A 11 -17.66 1.41 -5.55
N ASP A 12 -17.06 0.68 -4.61
CA ASP A 12 -17.75 0.39 -3.36
C ASP A 12 -17.63 1.57 -2.39
N SER A 13 -18.70 2.37 -2.31
CA SER A 13 -18.88 3.48 -1.37
C SER A 13 -18.99 3.03 0.10
N ASN A 14 -18.84 1.73 0.38
CA ASN A 14 -18.97 1.11 1.70
C ASN A 14 -17.66 0.54 2.28
N ILE A 15 -16.49 0.97 1.79
CA ILE A 15 -15.24 0.60 2.45
C ILE A 15 -15.09 1.46 3.73
N ASP A 16 -15.32 0.83 4.88
CA ASP A 16 -15.13 1.44 6.19
C ASP A 16 -13.75 2.08 6.32
N ASN A 17 -13.71 3.32 6.82
CA ASN A 17 -12.45 4.01 7.11
C ASN A 17 -11.54 3.16 8.02
N LYS A 18 -12.13 2.38 8.94
CA LYS A 18 -11.42 1.45 9.81
C LYS A 18 -10.64 0.40 9.00
N PHE A 19 -11.22 -0.14 7.93
CA PHE A 19 -10.55 -1.09 7.05
C PHE A 19 -9.40 -0.43 6.28
N LEU A 20 -9.59 0.82 5.82
CA LEU A 20 -8.52 1.58 5.16
C LEU A 20 -7.35 1.87 6.11
N TYR A 21 -7.60 2.16 7.38
CA TYR A 21 -6.54 2.35 8.38
C TYR A 21 -5.75 1.06 8.65
N VAL A 22 -6.43 -0.08 8.81
CA VAL A 22 -5.76 -1.38 8.98
C VAL A 22 -4.89 -1.69 7.77
N LYS A 23 -5.43 -1.48 6.57
CA LYS A 23 -4.70 -1.70 5.32
C LYS A 23 -3.49 -0.76 5.19
N LEU A 24 -3.63 0.50 5.58
CA LEU A 24 -2.52 1.45 5.60
C LEU A 24 -1.40 0.97 6.53
N HIS A 25 -1.76 0.48 7.72
CA HIS A 25 -0.81 -0.06 8.68
C HIS A 25 -0.05 -1.27 8.12
N ASP A 26 -0.75 -2.19 7.46
CA ASP A 26 -0.12 -3.37 6.85
C ASP A 26 0.85 -3.00 5.71
N VAL A 27 0.45 -2.08 4.84
CA VAL A 27 1.31 -1.60 3.74
C VAL A 27 2.54 -0.86 4.29
N LEU A 28 2.39 -0.08 5.37
CA LEU A 28 3.52 0.56 6.04
C LEU A 28 4.46 -0.46 6.70
N ARG A 29 3.91 -1.53 7.28
CA ARG A 29 4.69 -2.64 7.85
C ARG A 29 5.51 -3.34 6.77
N GLU A 30 4.92 -3.63 5.61
CA GLU A 30 5.65 -4.19 4.48
C GLU A 30 6.74 -3.25 3.97
N TYR A 31 6.43 -1.96 3.85
CA TYR A 31 7.41 -0.94 3.44
C TYR A 31 8.61 -0.92 4.39
N CYS A 32 8.37 -1.02 5.69
CA CYS A 32 9.42 -1.05 6.71
C CYS A 32 10.29 -2.32 6.59
N LYS A 33 9.67 -3.49 6.41
CA LYS A 33 10.39 -4.75 6.17
C LYS A 33 11.29 -4.67 4.93
N LEU A 34 10.75 -4.15 3.82
CA LEU A 34 11.55 -3.97 2.60
C LEU A 34 12.71 -3.00 2.82
N ARG A 35 12.50 -1.93 3.59
CA ARG A 35 13.55 -0.96 3.94
C ARG A 35 14.66 -1.60 4.77
N ILE A 36 14.32 -2.50 5.70
CA ILE A 36 15.30 -3.28 6.47
C ILE A 36 16.08 -4.20 5.55
N GLN A 37 15.41 -4.96 4.68
CA GLN A 37 16.08 -5.84 3.70
C GLN A 37 17.01 -5.06 2.75
N LEU A 38 16.62 -3.85 2.33
CA LEU A 38 17.46 -2.97 1.53
C LEU A 38 18.71 -2.54 2.30
N LYS A 39 18.57 -2.14 3.57
CA LYS A 39 19.71 -1.79 4.43
C LYS A 39 20.67 -2.96 4.64
N LEU A 40 20.14 -4.18 4.73
CA LEU A 40 20.94 -5.41 4.85
C LEU A 40 21.58 -5.85 3.53
N GLY A 41 21.41 -5.11 2.43
CA GLY A 41 21.92 -5.48 1.10
C GLY A 41 21.21 -6.69 0.47
N GLN A 42 20.14 -7.18 1.08
CA GLN A 42 19.42 -8.39 0.66
C GLN A 42 18.31 -8.08 -0.37
N PHE A 43 18.06 -6.81 -0.68
CA PHE A 43 16.91 -6.40 -1.47
C PHE A 43 17.28 -5.90 -2.87
N LYS A 44 16.94 -6.67 -3.90
CA LYS A 44 17.22 -6.34 -5.32
C LYS A 44 16.02 -5.78 -6.09
N LYS A 45 14.83 -5.69 -5.48
CA LYS A 45 13.56 -5.41 -6.19
C LYS A 45 13.01 -4.00 -5.92
N VAL A 46 13.74 -2.97 -6.34
CA VAL A 46 13.41 -1.54 -6.12
C VAL A 46 12.00 -1.16 -6.57
N HIS A 47 11.46 -1.82 -7.61
CA HIS A 47 10.10 -1.60 -8.11
C HIS A 47 9.00 -1.86 -7.06
N LEU A 48 9.26 -2.69 -6.05
CA LEU A 48 8.30 -2.95 -4.97
C LEU A 48 8.15 -1.73 -4.05
N PHE A 49 9.20 -0.93 -3.83
CA PHE A 49 9.07 0.34 -3.10
C PHE A 49 8.16 1.31 -3.84
N LYS A 50 8.29 1.40 -5.17
CA LYS A 50 7.42 2.24 -6.00
C LYS A 50 5.97 1.79 -5.89
N LYS A 51 5.72 0.48 -5.90
CA LYS A 51 4.38 -0.11 -5.73
C LYS A 51 3.79 0.21 -4.35
N LEU A 52 4.54 -0.01 -3.27
CA LEU A 52 4.06 0.26 -1.91
C LEU A 52 3.79 1.76 -1.69
N ARG A 53 4.66 2.65 -2.20
CA ARG A 53 4.42 4.10 -2.14
C ARG A 53 3.14 4.50 -2.86
N TYR A 54 2.88 3.91 -4.03
CA TYR A 54 1.64 4.13 -4.76
C TYR A 54 0.42 3.64 -3.97
N GLU A 55 0.47 2.45 -3.37
CA GLU A 55 -0.62 1.92 -2.55
C GLU A 55 -0.89 2.81 -1.32
N ILE A 56 0.15 3.29 -0.64
CA ILE A 56 0.02 4.26 0.48
C ILE A 56 -0.66 5.54 0.00
N ALA A 57 -0.25 6.08 -1.15
CA ALA A 57 -0.85 7.30 -1.70
C ALA A 57 -2.33 7.11 -2.02
N CYS A 58 -2.71 5.99 -2.64
CA CYS A 58 -4.11 5.65 -2.92
C CYS A 58 -4.96 5.56 -1.65
N ILE A 59 -4.45 4.90 -0.59
CA ILE A 59 -5.18 4.77 0.68
C ILE A 59 -5.33 6.14 1.36
N LYS A 60 -4.26 6.94 1.40
CA LYS A 60 -4.31 8.31 1.94
C LYS A 60 -5.32 9.17 1.19
N LEU A 61 -5.27 9.20 -0.14
CA LEU A 61 -6.22 9.99 -0.94
C LEU A 61 -7.67 9.64 -0.62
N ARG A 62 -7.97 8.39 -0.29
CA ARG A 62 -9.33 7.95 0.07
C ARG A 62 -9.72 8.29 1.49
N LEU A 63 -8.78 8.25 2.44
CA LEU A 63 -8.99 8.71 3.82
C LEU A 63 -9.15 10.24 3.92
N PHE A 64 -8.48 11.00 3.05
CA PHE A 64 -8.47 12.47 3.06
C PHE A 64 -9.45 13.12 2.08
N LYS A 65 -9.99 12.40 1.08
CA LYS A 65 -11.18 12.84 0.33
C LYS A 65 -12.39 12.68 1.24
N LYS A 66 -12.61 13.67 2.10
CA LYS A 66 -13.83 13.83 2.89
C LYS A 66 -14.57 15.07 2.41
#